data_AF-A0A176VFN2-F1
#
_entry.id   AF-A0A176VFN2-F1
#
_cell.length_a   1.000
_cell.length_b   1.000
_cell.length_c   1.000
_cell.angle_alpha   90.00
_cell.angle_beta   90.00
_cell.angle_gamma   90.00
#
_symmetry.space_group_name_H-M   'P 1'
#
loop_
_entity.id
_entity.type
_entity.pdbx_description
1 polymer ?
#
loop_
_entity_poly.entity_id
_entity_poly.type
_entity_poly.pdbx_seq_one_letter_code
_entity_poly.pdbx_strand_id
1 'polypeptide(L)'
;MGQQQQQVDTTCGSLLRELQHIWDEVGESDAERDKMLLQLEQECLEVYRRKVDQASHARARLHQALADAEAELANLFSVLGDRPTQWEKRTGTLKEQVAAVAPQLEELRAKKEERARQFVEVKTQIQKIIGEISGTPVTDTASLNTVDADLTLRRLDEYHAQLQTLQKEKNDRLLQVLEYVNVVHELCAVLGMDFFKTITEVDPSLDDSTGGQLKSINNETLERLAKSIHLLQDEKKQRIQKASTK
;
A
#
# COMPACT_ATOMS: atom_id res chain seq x y z
N MET A 1 5.81 41.97 21.01
CA MET A 1 6.07 43.40 20.76
C MET A 1 5.07 43.86 19.71
N GLY A 2 4.02 44.55 20.14
CA GLY A 2 3.01 45.11 19.24
C GLY A 2 3.48 46.45 18.74
N GLN A 3 3.61 46.61 17.42
CA GLN A 3 3.63 47.93 16.82
C GLN A 3 2.17 48.38 16.67
N GLN A 4 1.78 49.29 17.56
CA GLN A 4 0.52 50.01 17.47
C GLN A 4 0.72 51.09 16.42
N GLN A 5 0.30 50.81 15.19
CA GLN A 5 0.25 51.81 14.14
C GLN A 5 -1.01 52.65 14.40
N GLN A 6 -0.84 53.82 15.00
CA GLN A 6 -1.89 54.84 15.07
C GLN A 6 -2.19 55.29 13.64
N GLN A 7 -3.10 54.57 12.97
CA GLN A 7 -3.81 55.11 11.82
C GLN A 7 -4.74 56.19 12.37
N VAL A 8 -4.47 57.44 12.01
CA VAL A 8 -5.50 58.47 12.05
C VAL A 8 -6.58 57.99 11.09
N ASP A 9 -7.76 57.63 11.61
CA ASP A 9 -8.89 57.17 10.80
C ASP A 9 -9.39 58.32 9.92
N THR A 10 -8.76 58.52 8.75
CA THR A 10 -9.33 59.31 7.67
C THR A 10 -10.52 58.55 7.12
N THR A 11 -11.71 59.02 7.44
CA THR A 11 -12.96 58.45 6.92
C THR A 11 -13.25 59.01 5.53
N CYS A 12 -13.95 58.26 4.70
CA CYS A 12 -14.45 58.76 3.41
C CYS A 12 -15.20 60.10 3.60
N GLY A 13 -15.98 60.22 4.69
CA GLY A 13 -16.72 61.44 5.02
C GLY A 13 -15.86 62.63 5.49
N SER A 14 -14.64 62.44 5.99
CA SER A 14 -13.73 63.57 6.28
C SER A 14 -13.03 64.07 5.03
N LEU A 15 -12.61 63.15 4.15
CA LEU A 15 -11.97 63.49 2.87
C LEU A 15 -12.95 64.18 1.91
N LEU A 16 -14.22 63.74 1.88
CA LEU A 16 -15.25 64.40 1.07
C LEU A 16 -15.54 65.84 1.55
N ARG A 17 -15.54 66.10 2.86
CA ARG A 17 -15.72 67.45 3.41
C ARG A 17 -14.55 68.37 3.08
N GLU A 18 -13.32 67.85 3.12
CA GLU A 18 -12.13 68.59 2.72
C GLU A 18 -12.16 68.91 1.21
N LEU A 19 -12.54 67.93 0.38
CA LEU A 19 -12.71 68.11 -1.05
C LEU A 19 -13.77 69.18 -1.38
N GLN A 20 -14.89 69.19 -0.66
CA GLN A 20 -15.92 70.23 -0.79
C GLN A 20 -15.37 71.62 -0.45
N HIS A 21 -14.64 71.75 0.66
CA HIS A 21 -14.02 73.02 1.04
C HIS A 21 -13.05 73.53 -0.03
N ILE A 22 -12.20 72.65 -0.57
CA ILE A 22 -11.26 73.01 -1.65
C ILE A 22 -12.02 73.45 -2.90
N TRP A 23 -13.06 72.73 -3.29
CA TRP A 23 -13.89 73.12 -4.44
C TRP A 23 -14.56 74.49 -4.23
N ASP A 24 -14.98 74.80 -2.99
CA ASP A 24 -15.58 76.09 -2.65
C ASP A 24 -14.54 77.22 -2.76
N GLU A 25 -13.30 76.98 -2.31
CA GLU A 25 -12.19 77.92 -2.42
C GLU A 25 -11.76 78.18 -3.88
N VAL A 26 -11.71 77.14 -4.70
CA VAL A 26 -11.27 77.21 -6.10
C VAL A 26 -12.39 77.74 -7.02
N GLY A 27 -13.66 77.63 -6.60
CA GLY A 27 -14.82 78.04 -7.41
C GLY A 27 -15.16 77.03 -8.50
N GLU A 28 -15.05 75.73 -8.22
CA GLU A 28 -15.46 74.67 -9.15
C GLU A 28 -16.95 74.80 -9.53
N SER A 29 -17.37 74.25 -10.67
CA SER A 29 -18.78 74.23 -11.06
C SER A 29 -19.52 73.02 -10.48
N ASP A 30 -20.82 73.15 -10.22
CA ASP A 30 -21.65 72.02 -9.74
C ASP A 30 -21.59 70.82 -10.70
N ALA A 31 -21.54 71.07 -12.01
CA ALA A 31 -21.45 70.00 -13.01
C ALA A 31 -20.13 69.20 -12.93
N GLU A 32 -18.98 69.87 -12.70
CA GLU A 32 -17.71 69.16 -12.51
C GLU A 32 -17.62 68.50 -11.13
N ARG A 33 -18.20 69.09 -10.07
CA ARG A 33 -18.36 68.43 -8.76
C ARG A 33 -19.16 67.13 -8.90
N ASP A 34 -20.33 67.17 -9.52
CA ASP A 34 -21.20 65.99 -9.73
C ASP A 34 -20.50 64.89 -10.51
N LYS A 35 -19.75 65.27 -11.55
CA LYS A 35 -18.96 64.34 -12.35
C LYS A 35 -17.83 63.69 -11.55
N MET A 36 -17.10 64.45 -10.74
CA MET A 36 -16.05 63.91 -9.88
C MET A 36 -16.63 63.01 -8.78
N LEU A 37 -17.76 63.37 -8.17
CA LEU A 37 -18.45 62.53 -7.20
C LEU A 37 -18.92 61.22 -7.82
N LEU A 38 -19.53 61.27 -9.02
CA LEU A 38 -19.95 60.09 -9.75
C LEU A 38 -18.76 59.17 -10.07
N GLN A 39 -17.61 59.74 -10.45
CA GLN A 39 -16.39 58.96 -10.69
C GLN A 39 -15.91 58.26 -9.40
N LEU A 40 -15.91 58.95 -8.26
CA LEU A 40 -15.55 58.35 -6.97
C LEU A 40 -16.50 57.21 -6.58
N GLU A 41 -17.81 57.38 -6.80
CA GLU A 41 -18.81 56.33 -6.57
C GLU A 41 -18.56 55.11 -7.47
N GLN A 42 -18.26 55.33 -8.74
CA GLN A 42 -17.94 54.26 -9.69
C GLN A 42 -16.68 53.50 -9.29
N GLU A 43 -15.59 54.21 -8.97
CA GLU A 43 -14.33 53.61 -8.52
C GLU A 43 -14.53 52.80 -7.21
N CYS A 44 -15.32 53.34 -6.27
CA CYS A 44 -15.66 52.65 -5.03
C CYS A 44 -16.45 51.35 -5.30
N LEU A 45 -17.46 51.43 -6.18
CA LEU A 45 -18.26 50.27 -6.58
C LEU A 45 -17.42 49.19 -7.26
N GLU A 46 -16.48 49.58 -8.13
CA GLU A 46 -15.56 48.65 -8.77
C GLU A 46 -14.67 47.92 -7.77
N VAL A 47 -14.18 48.62 -6.74
CA VAL A 47 -13.42 48.00 -5.65
C VAL A 47 -14.29 46.98 -4.91
N TYR A 48 -15.53 47.32 -4.55
CA TYR A 48 -16.44 46.38 -3.91
C TYR A 48 -16.74 45.16 -4.79
N ARG A 49 -17.06 45.36 -6.07
CA ARG A 49 -17.31 44.27 -7.03
C ARG A 49 -16.12 43.33 -7.09
N ARG A 50 -14.90 43.87 -7.24
CA ARG A 50 -13.67 43.08 -7.25
C ARG A 50 -13.49 42.28 -5.96
N LYS A 51 -13.78 42.85 -4.79
CA LYS A 51 -13.66 42.16 -3.50
C LYS A 51 -14.70 41.04 -3.34
N VAL A 52 -15.94 41.28 -3.77
CA VAL A 52 -16.99 40.26 -3.79
C VAL A 52 -16.62 39.12 -4.73
N ASP A 53 -16.13 39.44 -5.93
CA ASP A 53 -15.68 38.43 -6.89
C ASP A 53 -14.55 37.59 -6.30
N GLN A 54 -13.54 38.22 -5.69
CA GLN A 54 -12.43 37.52 -5.03
C GLN A 54 -12.94 36.57 -3.93
N ALA A 55 -13.88 37.03 -3.08
CA ALA A 55 -14.48 36.21 -2.03
C ALA A 55 -15.31 35.05 -2.61
N SER A 56 -16.05 35.28 -3.69
CA SER A 56 -16.83 34.25 -4.40
C SER A 56 -15.93 33.16 -4.97
N HIS A 57 -14.82 33.55 -5.62
CA HIS A 57 -13.82 32.59 -6.12
C HIS A 57 -13.15 31.81 -4.99
N ALA A 58 -12.82 32.46 -3.88
CA ALA A 58 -12.26 31.78 -2.71
C ALA A 58 -13.24 30.75 -2.12
N ARG A 59 -14.53 31.10 -2.02
CA ARG A 59 -15.60 30.20 -1.59
C ARG A 59 -15.73 28.99 -2.52
N ALA A 60 -15.73 29.21 -3.84
CA ALA A 60 -15.82 28.13 -4.82
C ALA A 60 -14.63 27.16 -4.71
N ARG A 61 -13.40 27.68 -4.55
CA ARG A 61 -12.21 26.84 -4.33
C ARG A 61 -12.32 25.98 -3.07
N LEU A 62 -12.84 26.53 -1.97
CA LEU A 62 -13.02 25.76 -0.74
C LEU A 62 -14.06 24.65 -0.90
N HIS A 63 -15.17 24.90 -1.61
CA HIS A 63 -16.14 23.85 -1.92
C HIS A 63 -15.54 22.75 -2.80
N GLN A 64 -14.76 23.11 -3.82
CA GLN A 64 -14.10 22.12 -4.66
C GLN A 64 -13.12 21.25 -3.85
N ALA A 65 -12.26 21.87 -3.04
CA ALA A 65 -11.34 21.14 -2.18
C ALA A 65 -12.06 20.19 -1.21
N LEU A 66 -13.23 20.59 -0.71
CA LEU A 66 -14.06 19.74 0.14
C LEU A 66 -14.61 18.52 -0.60
N ALA A 67 -15.14 18.74 -1.81
CA ALA A 67 -15.69 17.68 -2.66
C ALA A 67 -14.61 16.70 -3.12
N ASP A 68 -13.42 17.19 -3.48
CA ASP A 68 -12.28 16.36 -3.86
C ASP A 68 -11.83 15.48 -2.68
N ALA A 69 -11.74 16.07 -1.49
CA ALA A 69 -11.38 15.35 -0.27
C ALA A 69 -12.43 14.28 0.10
N GLU A 70 -13.72 14.56 -0.11
CA GLU A 70 -14.82 13.60 0.08
C GLU A 70 -14.78 12.44 -0.90
N ALA A 71 -14.53 12.73 -2.17
CA ALA A 71 -14.36 11.71 -3.20
C ALA A 71 -13.17 10.80 -2.90
N GLU A 72 -12.05 11.39 -2.45
CA GLU A 72 -10.87 10.62 -2.07
C GLU A 72 -11.13 9.74 -0.84
N LEU A 73 -11.79 10.25 0.18
CA LEU A 73 -12.18 9.45 1.35
C LEU A 73 -13.06 8.27 0.95
N ALA A 74 -14.09 8.51 0.14
CA ALA A 74 -14.97 7.45 -0.34
C ALA A 74 -14.18 6.35 -1.07
N ASN A 75 -13.21 6.75 -1.90
CA ASN A 75 -12.32 5.82 -2.57
C ASN A 75 -11.43 5.04 -1.58
N LEU A 76 -10.81 5.72 -0.60
CA LEU A 76 -9.98 5.08 0.42
C LEU A 76 -10.77 4.07 1.27
N PHE A 77 -11.97 4.44 1.71
CA PHE A 77 -12.88 3.53 2.43
C PHE A 77 -13.25 2.31 1.57
N SER A 78 -13.56 2.52 0.29
CA SER A 78 -13.86 1.43 -0.64
C SER A 78 -12.69 0.47 -0.82
N VAL A 79 -11.47 1.01 -1.03
CA VAL A 79 -10.27 0.21 -1.26
C VAL A 79 -9.84 -0.57 0.00
N LEU A 80 -9.99 0.03 1.19
CA LEU A 80 -9.62 -0.59 2.45
C LEU A 80 -10.73 -1.49 3.03
N GLY A 81 -11.97 -1.39 2.53
CA GLY A 81 -13.15 -2.06 3.10
C GLY A 81 -13.57 -1.51 4.46
N ASP A 82 -13.06 -0.35 4.84
CA ASP A 82 -13.39 0.30 6.09
C ASP A 82 -14.74 1.01 5.95
N ARG A 83 -15.53 1.05 7.04
CA ARG A 83 -16.74 1.88 7.07
C ARG A 83 -16.38 3.30 7.52
N PRO A 84 -16.99 4.34 6.93
CA PRO A 84 -16.88 5.69 7.47
C PRO A 84 -17.54 5.71 8.85
N THR A 85 -16.76 5.84 9.92
CA THR A 85 -17.30 5.73 11.27
C THR A 85 -17.84 7.04 11.84
N GLN A 86 -17.45 8.22 11.32
CA GLN A 86 -17.79 9.50 11.98
C GLN A 86 -17.87 10.72 11.05
N TRP A 87 -18.18 10.56 9.76
CA TRP A 87 -18.31 11.72 8.86
C TRP A 87 -19.56 12.59 9.11
N GLU A 88 -20.38 12.21 10.09
CA GLU A 88 -21.64 12.86 10.39
C GLU A 88 -21.41 14.14 11.21
N LYS A 89 -21.46 15.27 10.50
CA LYS A 89 -21.52 16.67 10.98
C LYS A 89 -20.18 17.41 11.02
N ARG A 90 -19.72 17.79 9.83
CA ARG A 90 -18.84 18.95 9.64
C ARG A 90 -19.58 20.23 10.07
N THR A 91 -19.44 20.62 11.32
CA THR A 91 -19.92 21.92 11.81
C THR A 91 -18.81 22.95 11.68
N GLY A 92 -19.17 24.19 11.31
CA GLY A 92 -18.22 25.30 11.21
C GLY A 92 -18.08 25.85 9.80
N THR A 93 -17.14 26.77 9.64
CA THR A 93 -16.84 27.47 8.39
C THR A 93 -16.18 26.54 7.36
N LEU A 94 -16.28 26.86 6.07
CA LEU A 94 -15.66 26.05 5.00
C LEU A 94 -14.16 25.80 5.22
N LYS A 95 -13.43 26.77 5.78
CA LYS A 95 -12.00 26.62 6.09
C LYS A 95 -11.76 25.58 7.18
N GLU A 96 -12.56 25.61 8.25
CA GLU A 96 -12.48 24.63 9.34
C GLU A 96 -12.85 23.24 8.85
N GLN A 97 -13.87 23.14 8.01
CA GLN A 97 -14.28 21.85 7.42
C GLN A 97 -13.16 21.25 6.57
N VAL A 98 -12.51 22.04 5.69
CA VAL A 98 -11.37 21.56 4.88
C VAL A 98 -10.21 21.13 5.78
N ALA A 99 -9.87 21.94 6.79
CA ALA A 99 -8.78 21.62 7.71
C ALA A 99 -9.05 20.35 8.53
N ALA A 100 -10.30 20.10 8.92
CA ALA A 100 -10.68 18.91 9.68
C ALA A 100 -10.55 17.60 8.87
N VAL A 101 -10.61 17.65 7.54
CA VAL A 101 -10.44 16.44 6.71
C VAL A 101 -8.99 15.98 6.62
N ALA A 102 -8.07 16.94 6.55
CA ALA A 102 -6.66 16.68 6.27
C ALA A 102 -6.06 15.54 7.12
N PRO A 103 -6.19 15.53 8.47
CA PRO A 103 -5.61 14.46 9.26
C PRO A 103 -6.23 13.08 8.98
N GLN A 104 -7.53 13.01 8.70
CA GLN A 104 -8.20 11.73 8.39
C GLN A 104 -7.74 11.17 7.03
N LEU A 105 -7.57 12.03 6.03
CA LEU A 105 -7.01 11.64 4.74
C LEU A 105 -5.58 11.14 4.88
N GLU A 106 -4.76 11.83 5.66
CA GLU A 106 -3.38 11.41 5.93
C GLU A 106 -3.33 10.04 6.63
N GLU A 107 -4.17 9.83 7.63
CA GLU A 107 -4.27 8.55 8.33
C GLU A 107 -4.67 7.41 7.37
N LEU A 108 -5.72 7.60 6.55
CA LEU A 108 -6.19 6.58 5.62
C LEU A 108 -5.20 6.33 4.47
N ARG A 109 -4.48 7.36 4.00
CA ARG A 109 -3.38 7.20 3.03
C ARG A 109 -2.25 6.37 3.61
N ALA A 110 -1.82 6.67 4.85
CA ALA A 110 -0.80 5.89 5.54
C ALA A 110 -1.26 4.45 5.76
N LYS A 111 -2.52 4.25 6.18
CA LYS A 111 -3.13 2.92 6.35
C LYS A 111 -3.17 2.13 5.04
N LYS A 112 -3.46 2.79 3.91
CA LYS A 112 -3.42 2.19 2.57
C LYS A 112 -2.02 1.75 2.18
N GLU A 113 -1.02 2.62 2.39
CA GLU A 113 0.38 2.31 2.09
C GLU A 113 0.88 1.14 2.92
N GLU A 114 0.59 1.13 4.22
CA GLU A 114 0.90 0.03 5.11
C GLU A 114 0.26 -1.28 4.63
N ARG A 115 -1.03 -1.26 4.30
CA ARG A 115 -1.72 -2.45 3.80
C ARG A 115 -1.09 -2.96 2.51
N ALA A 116 -0.81 -2.06 1.56
CA ALA A 116 -0.16 -2.44 0.31
C ALA A 116 1.19 -3.13 0.56
N ARG A 117 1.98 -2.65 1.53
CA ARG A 117 3.24 -3.28 1.92
C ARG A 117 3.03 -4.70 2.46
N GLN A 118 2.05 -4.89 3.34
CA GLN A 118 1.68 -6.21 3.86
C GLN A 118 1.30 -7.19 2.74
N PHE A 119 0.52 -6.74 1.75
CA PHE A 119 0.17 -7.56 0.59
C PHE A 119 1.39 -8.00 -0.21
N VAL A 120 2.31 -7.08 -0.50
CA VAL A 120 3.55 -7.38 -1.23
C VAL A 120 4.39 -8.40 -0.45
N GLU A 121 4.53 -8.21 0.86
CA GLU A 121 5.27 -9.12 1.73
C GLU A 121 4.69 -10.53 1.69
N VAL A 122 3.39 -10.70 1.95
CA VAL A 122 2.74 -12.01 2.00
C VAL A 122 2.79 -12.70 0.64
N LYS A 123 2.52 -11.97 -0.46
CA LYS A 123 2.65 -12.49 -1.83
C LYS A 123 4.08 -12.97 -2.11
N THR A 124 5.10 -12.23 -1.65
CA THR A 124 6.51 -12.60 -1.83
C THR A 124 6.84 -13.90 -1.10
N GLN A 125 6.36 -14.03 0.14
CA GLN A 125 6.56 -15.27 0.92
C GLN A 125 5.87 -16.47 0.27
N ILE A 126 4.63 -16.29 -0.21
CA ILE A 126 3.89 -17.34 -0.93
C ILE A 126 4.68 -17.80 -2.16
N GLN A 127 5.12 -16.87 -3.01
CA GLN A 127 5.85 -17.20 -4.23
C GLN A 127 7.18 -17.88 -3.95
N LYS A 128 7.88 -17.45 -2.89
CA LYS A 128 9.11 -18.12 -2.44
C LYS A 128 8.85 -19.60 -2.10
N ILE A 129 7.81 -19.90 -1.32
CA ILE A 129 7.49 -21.28 -0.94
C ILE A 129 7.05 -22.09 -2.16
N ILE A 130 6.22 -21.53 -3.04
CA ILE A 130 5.80 -22.19 -4.29
C ILE A 130 7.02 -22.52 -5.17
N GLY A 131 7.96 -21.59 -5.29
CA GLY A 131 9.21 -21.80 -6.03
C GLY A 131 10.08 -22.89 -5.41
N GLU A 132 10.22 -22.92 -4.08
CA GLU A 132 10.94 -23.99 -3.35
C GLU A 132 10.29 -25.37 -3.57
N ILE A 133 8.96 -25.44 -3.58
CA ILE A 133 8.21 -26.69 -3.79
C ILE A 133 8.25 -27.15 -5.27
N SER A 134 8.19 -26.20 -6.21
CA SER A 134 8.15 -26.52 -7.64
C SER A 134 9.53 -26.70 -8.25
N GLY A 135 10.59 -26.23 -7.59
CA GLY A 135 11.96 -26.24 -8.12
C GLY A 135 12.24 -25.16 -9.17
N THR A 136 11.29 -24.24 -9.41
CA THR A 136 11.44 -23.13 -10.36
C THR A 136 11.86 -21.86 -9.63
N PRO A 137 12.99 -21.22 -9.99
CA PRO A 137 13.37 -19.95 -9.38
C PRO A 137 12.33 -18.88 -9.71
N VAL A 138 11.86 -18.19 -8.66
CA VAL A 138 10.90 -17.08 -8.78
C VAL A 138 11.52 -15.99 -9.64
N THR A 139 11.14 -15.93 -10.91
CA THR A 139 11.73 -15.03 -11.92
C THR A 139 10.87 -13.79 -12.17
N ASP A 140 9.57 -13.84 -11.87
CA ASP A 140 8.63 -12.72 -12.09
C ASP A 140 8.34 -11.92 -10.83
N THR A 141 9.32 -11.11 -10.40
CA THR A 141 9.11 -10.06 -9.39
C THR A 141 8.18 -8.94 -9.90
N ALA A 142 8.04 -8.78 -11.22
CA ALA A 142 7.20 -7.75 -11.83
C ALA A 142 5.70 -7.93 -11.51
N SER A 143 5.22 -9.18 -11.42
CA SER A 143 3.81 -9.45 -11.11
C SER A 143 3.48 -9.21 -9.63
N LEU A 144 4.47 -9.27 -8.73
CA LEU A 144 4.30 -9.04 -7.29
C LEU A 144 4.12 -7.56 -6.93
N ASN A 145 4.68 -6.67 -7.75
CA ASN A 145 4.60 -5.22 -7.54
C ASN A 145 3.27 -4.62 -8.01
N THR A 146 2.36 -5.44 -8.55
CA THR A 146 1.01 -4.97 -8.87
C THR A 146 0.27 -4.70 -7.57
N VAL A 147 0.03 -3.42 -7.30
CA VAL A 147 -0.80 -2.97 -6.18
C VAL A 147 -2.18 -3.58 -6.37
N ASP A 148 -2.60 -4.40 -5.40
CA ASP A 148 -3.92 -5.00 -5.44
C ASP A 148 -4.98 -3.89 -5.43
N ALA A 149 -6.01 -4.03 -6.27
CA ALA A 149 -7.12 -3.09 -6.29
C ALA A 149 -7.97 -3.22 -5.02
N ASP A 150 -7.97 -4.42 -4.43
CA ASP A 150 -8.66 -4.76 -3.19
C ASP A 150 -7.64 -4.87 -2.06
N LEU A 151 -7.59 -3.85 -1.20
CA LEU A 151 -6.74 -3.81 0.00
C LEU A 151 -7.54 -4.09 1.28
N THR A 152 -8.63 -4.83 1.17
CA THR A 152 -9.46 -5.19 2.33
C THR A 152 -8.75 -6.17 3.26
N LEU A 153 -9.07 -6.10 4.56
CA LEU A 153 -8.54 -7.05 5.55
C LEU A 153 -8.93 -8.50 5.22
N ARG A 154 -10.17 -8.72 4.76
CA ARG A 154 -10.62 -10.05 4.33
C ARG A 154 -9.71 -10.65 3.26
N ARG A 155 -9.37 -9.84 2.24
CA ARG A 155 -8.48 -10.28 1.15
C ARG A 155 -7.07 -10.57 1.66
N LEU A 156 -6.58 -9.76 2.60
CA LEU A 156 -5.30 -9.99 3.24
C LEU A 156 -5.29 -11.29 4.07
N ASP A 157 -6.38 -11.58 4.80
CA ASP A 157 -6.54 -12.81 5.57
C ASP A 157 -6.57 -14.05 4.68
N GLU A 158 -7.17 -13.97 3.50
CA GLU A 158 -7.13 -15.05 2.49
C GLU A 158 -5.70 -15.39 2.06
N TYR A 159 -4.86 -14.37 1.83
CA TYR A 159 -3.45 -14.59 1.52
C TYR A 159 -2.67 -15.16 2.72
N HIS A 160 -2.94 -14.71 3.94
CA HIS A 160 -2.33 -15.30 5.12
C HIS A 160 -2.72 -16.77 5.32
N ALA A 161 -3.99 -17.13 5.07
CA ALA A 161 -4.46 -18.51 5.13
C ALA A 161 -3.78 -19.39 4.06
N GLN A 162 -3.60 -18.87 2.84
CA GLN A 162 -2.83 -19.55 1.80
C GLN A 162 -1.37 -19.75 2.21
N LEU A 163 -0.73 -18.70 2.75
CA LEU A 163 0.64 -18.77 3.25
C LEU A 163 0.79 -19.82 4.35
N GLN A 164 -0.13 -19.87 5.31
CA GLN A 164 -0.13 -20.87 6.38
C GLN A 164 -0.27 -22.30 5.84
N THR A 165 -1.12 -22.50 4.83
CA THR A 165 -1.29 -23.80 4.17
C THR A 165 0.00 -24.23 3.48
N LEU A 166 0.65 -23.33 2.74
CA LEU A 166 1.92 -23.59 2.06
C LEU A 166 3.08 -23.83 3.04
N GLN A 167 3.13 -23.09 4.15
CA GLN A 167 4.11 -23.32 5.21
C GLN A 167 3.94 -24.72 5.83
N LYS A 168 2.69 -25.16 6.03
CA LYS A 168 2.40 -26.52 6.49
C LYS A 168 2.86 -27.55 5.46
N GLU A 169 2.51 -27.39 4.19
CA GLU A 169 2.95 -28.30 3.13
C GLU A 169 4.47 -28.38 3.04
N LYS A 170 5.16 -27.24 3.12
CA LYS A 170 6.63 -27.17 3.15
C LYS A 170 7.21 -28.00 4.30
N ASN A 171 6.65 -27.89 5.50
CA ASN A 171 7.09 -28.66 6.66
C ASN A 171 6.81 -30.16 6.51
N ASP A 172 5.62 -30.52 6.01
CA ASP A 172 5.24 -31.91 5.76
C ASP A 172 6.18 -32.56 4.74
N ARG A 173 6.52 -31.84 3.67
CA ARG A 173 7.51 -32.28 2.66
C ARG A 173 8.91 -32.44 3.24
N LEU A 174 9.35 -31.53 4.10
CA LEU A 174 10.66 -31.63 4.75
C LEU A 174 10.75 -32.89 5.63
N LEU A 175 9.69 -33.18 6.38
CA LEU A 175 9.59 -34.41 7.18
C LEU A 175 9.58 -35.65 6.29
N GLN A 176 8.85 -35.62 5.17
CA GLN A 176 8.80 -36.72 4.20
C GLN A 176 10.18 -36.98 3.55
N VAL A 177 10.90 -35.92 3.17
CA VAL A 177 12.27 -36.04 2.65
C VAL A 177 13.17 -36.71 3.70
N LEU A 178 13.11 -36.27 4.96
CA LEU A 178 13.90 -36.84 6.04
C LEU A 178 13.59 -38.34 6.25
N GLU A 179 12.31 -38.70 6.24
CA GLU A 179 11.87 -40.10 6.33
C GLU A 179 12.41 -40.93 5.15
N TYR A 180 12.28 -40.44 3.93
CA TYR A 180 12.78 -41.14 2.74
C TYR A 180 14.29 -41.31 2.75
N VAL A 181 15.04 -40.28 3.16
CA VAL A 181 16.50 -40.38 3.31
C VAL A 181 16.87 -41.45 4.34
N ASN A 182 16.17 -41.52 5.48
CA ASN A 182 16.39 -42.55 6.49
C ASN A 182 16.11 -43.97 5.94
N VAL A 183 15.01 -44.16 5.20
CA VAL A 183 14.69 -45.45 4.58
C VAL A 183 15.75 -45.86 3.56
N VAL A 184 16.23 -44.92 2.73
CA VAL A 184 17.33 -45.18 1.78
C VAL A 184 18.59 -45.59 2.54
N HIS A 185 18.93 -44.90 3.62
CA HIS A 185 20.09 -45.23 4.47
C HIS A 185 19.99 -46.65 5.04
N GLU A 186 18.85 -47.02 5.63
CA GLU A 186 18.62 -48.36 6.16
C GLU A 186 18.71 -49.46 5.08
N LEU A 187 18.10 -49.22 3.92
CA LEU A 187 18.15 -50.17 2.80
C LEU A 187 19.56 -50.34 2.25
N CYS A 188 20.31 -49.24 2.10
CA CYS A 188 21.72 -49.29 1.69
C CYS A 188 22.57 -50.07 2.70
N ALA A 189 22.37 -49.85 4.01
CA ALA A 189 23.07 -50.58 5.06
C ALA A 189 22.78 -52.10 5.01
N VAL A 190 21.51 -52.49 4.81
CA VAL A 190 21.11 -53.91 4.68
C VAL A 190 21.65 -54.56 3.40
N LEU A 191 21.74 -53.81 2.30
CA LEU A 191 22.23 -54.30 1.01
C LEU A 191 23.75 -54.21 0.84
N GLY A 192 24.45 -53.56 1.77
CA GLY A 192 25.88 -53.25 1.65
C GLY A 192 26.18 -52.30 0.48
N MET A 193 25.28 -51.37 0.18
CA MET A 193 25.42 -50.37 -0.88
C MET A 193 25.92 -49.03 -0.32
N ASP A 194 26.54 -48.21 -1.16
CA ASP A 194 27.00 -46.87 -0.79
C ASP A 194 25.81 -45.89 -0.73
N PHE A 195 25.50 -45.46 0.49
CA PHE A 195 24.44 -44.49 0.75
C PHE A 195 24.72 -43.13 0.08
N PHE A 196 25.93 -42.60 0.19
CA PHE A 196 26.26 -41.26 -0.30
C PHE A 196 26.18 -41.20 -1.82
N LYS A 197 26.62 -42.26 -2.51
CA LYS A 197 26.43 -42.38 -3.95
C LYS A 197 24.94 -42.40 -4.33
N THR A 198 24.13 -43.17 -3.59
CA THR A 198 22.70 -43.31 -3.89
C THR A 198 21.93 -42.00 -3.65
N ILE A 199 22.24 -41.27 -2.57
CA ILE A 199 21.52 -40.03 -2.24
C ILE A 199 21.92 -38.85 -3.13
N THR A 200 23.19 -38.78 -3.55
CA THR A 200 23.68 -37.74 -4.46
C THR A 200 23.17 -37.91 -5.90
N GLU A 201 22.93 -39.16 -6.34
CA GLU A 201 22.22 -39.46 -7.60
C GLU A 201 20.77 -38.97 -7.57
N VAL A 202 20.13 -38.98 -6.39
CA VAL A 202 18.79 -38.43 -6.19
C VAL A 202 18.83 -36.91 -6.22
N ASP A 203 19.60 -36.28 -5.33
CA ASP A 203 19.80 -34.83 -5.35
C ASP A 203 21.04 -34.46 -4.51
N PRO A 204 22.01 -33.70 -5.06
CA PRO A 204 23.22 -33.33 -4.33
C PRO A 204 22.95 -32.58 -3.02
N SER A 205 21.84 -31.83 -2.91
CA SER A 205 21.50 -31.07 -1.70
C SER A 205 21.09 -31.93 -0.51
N LEU A 206 20.87 -33.23 -0.72
CA LEU A 206 20.48 -34.18 0.34
C LEU A 206 21.68 -34.81 1.06
N ASP A 207 22.91 -34.64 0.54
CA ASP A 207 24.13 -35.10 1.21
C ASP A 207 24.55 -34.09 2.29
N ASP A 208 24.30 -34.44 3.56
CA ASP A 208 24.67 -33.64 4.72
C ASP A 208 26.19 -33.38 4.84
N SER A 209 27.03 -34.13 4.10
CA SER A 209 28.49 -33.94 4.04
C SER A 209 28.90 -32.68 3.26
N THR A 210 28.02 -32.17 2.40
CA THR A 210 28.30 -31.00 1.52
C THR A 210 28.01 -29.65 2.15
N GLY A 211 27.54 -29.61 3.41
CA GLY A 211 27.58 -28.46 4.31
C GLY A 211 27.26 -27.09 3.67
N GLY A 212 25.97 -26.80 3.43
CA GLY A 212 25.56 -25.42 3.12
C GLY A 212 24.28 -25.22 2.34
N GLN A 213 23.72 -26.27 1.71
CA GLN A 213 22.52 -26.15 0.88
C GLN A 213 21.27 -26.59 1.65
N LEU A 214 20.18 -25.83 1.52
CA LEU A 214 18.87 -26.28 2.02
C LEU A 214 18.50 -27.57 1.30
N LYS A 215 18.10 -28.60 2.06
CA LYS A 215 17.62 -29.87 1.51
C LYS A 215 16.51 -29.58 0.51
N SER A 216 16.68 -30.04 -0.72
CA SER A 216 15.64 -29.89 -1.73
C SER A 216 14.36 -30.61 -1.29
N ILE A 217 13.26 -29.86 -1.27
CA ILE A 217 11.90 -30.35 -0.97
C ILE A 217 11.02 -30.34 -2.22
N ASN A 218 11.62 -30.13 -3.39
CA ASN A 218 10.87 -29.97 -4.62
C ASN A 218 10.20 -31.29 -5.04
N ASN A 219 9.19 -31.18 -5.91
CA ASN A 219 8.44 -32.34 -6.41
C ASN A 219 9.36 -33.42 -7.03
N GLU A 220 10.39 -33.00 -7.77
CA GLU A 220 11.26 -33.91 -8.48
C GLU A 220 12.15 -34.71 -7.52
N THR A 221 12.72 -34.07 -6.50
CA THR A 221 13.53 -34.71 -5.46
C THR A 221 12.72 -35.75 -4.69
N LEU A 222 11.47 -35.43 -4.29
CA LEU A 222 10.59 -36.39 -3.62
C LEU A 222 10.23 -37.58 -4.52
N GLU A 223 9.97 -37.34 -5.81
CA GLU A 223 9.68 -38.42 -6.77
C GLU A 223 10.90 -39.31 -6.99
N ARG A 224 12.10 -38.72 -7.15
CA ARG A 224 13.36 -39.46 -7.29
C ARG A 224 13.67 -40.28 -6.02
N LEU A 225 13.46 -39.72 -4.82
CA LEU A 225 13.60 -40.45 -3.55
C LEU A 225 12.68 -41.68 -3.50
N ALA A 226 11.40 -41.51 -3.81
CA ALA A 226 10.44 -42.61 -3.82
C ALA A 226 10.82 -43.72 -4.82
N LYS A 227 11.27 -43.33 -6.02
CA LYS A 227 11.79 -44.28 -7.02
C LYS A 227 13.01 -45.04 -6.50
N SER A 228 13.97 -44.38 -5.86
CA SER A 228 15.15 -45.01 -5.28
C SER A 228 14.79 -46.01 -4.17
N ILE A 229 13.85 -45.66 -3.29
CA ILE A 229 13.34 -46.58 -2.25
C ILE A 229 12.73 -47.83 -2.90
N HIS A 230 11.89 -47.68 -3.92
CA HIS A 230 11.30 -48.82 -4.62
C HIS A 230 12.35 -49.73 -5.25
N LEU A 231 13.35 -49.16 -5.94
CA LEU A 231 14.44 -49.93 -6.54
C LEU A 231 15.23 -50.73 -5.51
N LEU A 232 15.57 -50.11 -4.38
CA LEU A 232 16.30 -50.77 -3.29
C LEU A 232 15.45 -51.87 -2.61
N GLN A 233 14.15 -51.63 -2.43
CA GLN A 233 13.24 -52.65 -1.88
C GLN A 233 13.12 -53.86 -2.81
N ASP A 234 13.07 -53.65 -4.12
CA ASP A 234 12.99 -54.73 -5.09
C ASP A 234 14.30 -55.51 -5.20
N GLU A 235 15.45 -54.83 -5.17
CA GLU A 235 16.78 -55.48 -5.07
C GLU A 235 16.87 -56.36 -3.81
N LYS A 236 16.42 -55.85 -2.66
CA LYS A 236 16.35 -56.63 -1.41
C LYS A 236 15.50 -57.89 -1.56
N LYS A 237 14.31 -57.79 -2.15
CA LYS A 237 13.43 -58.96 -2.40
C LYS A 237 14.10 -59.97 -3.32
N GLN A 238 14.74 -59.52 -4.40
CA GLN A 238 15.43 -60.42 -5.33
C GLN A 238 16.59 -61.17 -4.67
N ARG A 239 17.39 -60.50 -3.81
CA ARG A 239 18.48 -61.16 -3.07
C ARG A 239 17.96 -62.20 -2.09
N ILE A 240 16.87 -61.90 -1.38
CA ILE A 240 16.23 -62.85 -0.47
C ILE A 240 15.73 -64.08 -1.23
N GLN A 241 15.02 -63.90 -2.34
CA GLN A 241 14.54 -65.02 -3.17
C GLN A 241 15.69 -65.89 -3.68
N LYS A 242 16.77 -65.29 -4.20
CA LYS A 242 17.97 -66.03 -4.65
C LYS A 242 18.64 -66.81 -3.51
N ALA A 243 18.61 -66.29 -2.29
CA ALA A 243 19.16 -66.96 -1.11
C ALA A 243 18.25 -68.09 -0.59
N SER A 244 16.93 -67.99 -0.77
CA SER A 244 15.96 -69.02 -0.37
C SER A 244 15.77 -70.16 -1.39
N THR A 245 16.27 -69.99 -2.63
CA THR A 245 16.19 -71.02 -3.69
C THR A 245 17.50 -71.81 -3.84
N LYS A 246 18.46 -71.59 -2.93
CA LYS A 246 19.70 -72.37 -2.77
C LYS A 246 19.58 -73.25 -1.53
#